data_AF-A0A6A5GN77-F1
#
_entry.id   AF-A0A6A5GN77-F1
#
_cell.length_a   1.000
_cell.length_b   1.000
_cell.length_c   1.000
_cell.angle_alpha   90.00
_cell.angle_beta   90.00
_cell.angle_gamma   90.00
#
_symmetry.space_group_name_H-M   'P 1'
#
loop_
_entity.id
_entity.type
_entity.pdbx_description
1 polymer ?
#
loop_
_entity_poly.entity_id
_entity_poly.type
_entity_poly.pdbx_seq_one_letter_code
_entity_poly.pdbx_strand_id
1 'polypeptide(L)'
;MHQLPQPTTSSFNRDDKNGIQRNGRSPATLIAFATNIELETQDFTFVERKNEVDKLPYMLSPNGKGDLLNYAGENIAGLNSAQLYVKVPGSRTSIHPENSALASFNHNIGPGDCVRYCVPLK
;
A
#
# COMPACT_ATOMS: atom_id res chain seq x y z
N MET A 1 24.00 -15.62 17.09
CA MET A 1 22.58 -15.65 16.67
C MET A 1 21.82 -14.67 17.54
N HIS A 2 21.55 -13.46 17.03
CA HIS A 2 20.69 -12.49 17.71
C HIS A 2 19.24 -12.85 17.39
N GLN A 3 18.47 -13.23 18.40
CA GLN A 3 17.07 -13.59 18.24
C GLN A 3 16.28 -12.31 17.99
N LEU A 4 15.56 -12.24 16.87
CA LEU A 4 14.69 -11.10 16.56
C LEU A 4 13.57 -11.01 17.63
N PRO A 5 13.15 -9.80 18.02
CA PRO A 5 12.04 -9.63 18.94
C PRO A 5 10.77 -10.22 18.33
N GLN A 6 10.03 -11.01 19.12
CA GLN A 6 8.73 -11.53 18.71
C GLN A 6 7.73 -10.38 18.60
N PRO A 7 6.83 -10.38 17.60
CA PRO A 7 5.82 -9.35 17.46
C PRO A 7 4.89 -9.37 18.68
N THR A 8 4.84 -8.26 19.42
CA THR A 8 3.88 -8.07 20.49
C THR A 8 2.51 -7.84 19.85
N THR A 9 1.61 -8.80 20.00
CA THR A 9 0.19 -8.57 19.75
C THR A 9 -0.31 -7.61 20.82
N SER A 10 -0.37 -6.32 20.52
CA SER A 10 -1.09 -5.37 21.37
C SER A 10 -2.58 -5.65 21.24
N SER A 11 -3.09 -6.43 22.19
CA SER A 11 -4.53 -6.62 22.40
C SER A 11 -5.12 -5.28 22.84
N PHE A 12 -5.49 -4.42 21.89
CA PHE A 12 -6.29 -3.24 22.16
C PHE A 12 -7.76 -3.66 22.42
N ASN A 13 -8.00 -4.32 23.55
CA ASN A 13 -9.35 -4.53 24.05
C ASN A 13 -9.85 -3.19 24.62
N ARG A 14 -10.61 -2.44 23.83
CA ARG A 14 -11.50 -1.42 24.39
C ARG A 14 -12.76 -2.12 24.84
N ASP A 15 -12.87 -2.37 26.14
CA ASP A 15 -14.13 -2.71 26.81
C ASP A 15 -15.05 -1.48 26.77
N ASP A 16 -15.72 -1.25 25.63
CA ASP A 16 -16.82 -0.28 25.55
C ASP A 16 -18.06 -0.87 26.21
N LYS A 17 -18.06 -0.89 27.55
CA LYS A 17 -19.27 -1.08 28.36
C LYS A 17 -20.05 0.22 28.44
N ASN A 18 -20.66 0.64 27.33
CA ASN A 18 -21.75 1.61 27.36
C ASN A 18 -22.76 1.27 26.26
N GLY A 19 -23.90 0.72 26.70
CA GLY A 19 -24.97 0.22 25.84
C GLY A 19 -25.66 1.33 25.08
N ILE A 20 -25.18 1.59 23.86
CA ILE A 20 -25.99 2.19 22.80
C ILE A 20 -26.51 1.03 21.96
N GLN A 21 -27.82 0.79 21.96
CA GLN A 21 -28.45 -0.21 21.09
C GLN A 21 -28.12 0.13 19.64
N ARG A 22 -27.13 -0.56 19.07
CA ARG A 22 -26.78 -0.46 17.66
C ARG A 22 -27.84 -1.23 16.88
N ASN A 23 -28.76 -0.52 16.23
CA ASN A 23 -29.76 -1.06 15.30
C ASN A 23 -29.17 -2.18 14.42
N GLY A 24 -29.41 -3.45 14.77
CA GLY A 24 -29.22 -4.65 13.94
C GLY A 24 -27.86 -4.86 13.26
N ARG A 25 -26.81 -4.08 13.58
CA ARG A 25 -25.51 -4.17 12.91
C ARG A 25 -24.59 -5.08 13.70
N SER A 26 -24.05 -6.09 13.02
CA SER A 26 -22.99 -6.93 13.56
C SER A 26 -21.80 -6.06 14.03
N PRO A 27 -21.13 -6.42 15.12
CA PRO A 27 -19.94 -5.70 15.57
C PRO A 27 -18.88 -5.68 14.45
N ALA A 28 -18.26 -4.53 14.25
CA ALA A 28 -17.19 -4.37 13.27
C ALA A 28 -15.84 -4.73 13.89
N THR A 29 -15.02 -5.49 13.16
CA THR A 29 -13.63 -5.80 13.55
C THR A 29 -12.71 -4.65 13.14
N LEU A 30 -11.91 -4.16 14.08
CA LEU A 30 -10.84 -3.22 13.78
C LEU A 30 -9.67 -3.96 13.13
N ILE A 31 -9.16 -3.42 12.03
CA ILE A 31 -8.01 -3.97 11.31
C ILE A 31 -6.91 -2.91 11.15
N ALA A 32 -5.68 -3.36 11.00
CA ALA A 32 -4.55 -2.54 10.58
C ALA A 32 -4.34 -2.66 9.08
N PHE A 33 -3.96 -1.57 8.43
CA PHE A 33 -3.60 -1.53 7.01
C PHE A 33 -2.35 -0.67 6.87
N ALA A 34 -1.23 -1.29 6.47
CA ALA A 34 0.01 -0.55 6.24
C ALA A 34 0.05 -0.07 4.79
N THR A 35 0.14 1.24 4.63
CA THR A 35 0.04 1.96 3.34
C THR A 35 1.26 2.83 3.13
N ASN A 36 1.56 3.14 1.87
CA ASN A 36 2.56 4.15 1.48
C ASN A 36 3.97 3.84 2.01
N ILE A 37 4.35 2.56 2.07
CA ILE A 37 5.69 2.17 2.50
C ILE A 37 6.65 2.41 1.33
N GLU A 38 7.53 3.39 1.46
CA GLU A 38 8.47 3.77 0.40
C GLU A 38 9.61 2.77 0.27
N LEU A 39 9.70 2.07 -0.87
CA LEU A 39 10.72 1.02 -1.09
C LEU A 39 12.14 1.60 -1.13
N GLU A 40 12.29 2.80 -1.72
CA GLU A 40 13.60 3.46 -1.88
C GLU A 40 14.25 3.87 -0.55
N THR A 41 13.49 3.94 0.55
CA THR A 41 14.00 4.30 1.88
C THR A 41 14.30 3.09 2.77
N GLN A 42 14.11 1.88 2.25
CA GLN A 42 14.13 0.63 3.00
C GLN A 42 15.26 -0.29 2.53
N ASP A 43 16.43 0.31 2.27
CA ASP A 43 17.60 -0.28 1.60
C ASP A 43 18.19 -1.53 2.26
N PHE A 44 17.78 -1.90 3.48
CA PHE A 44 18.21 -3.13 4.15
C PHE A 44 17.10 -4.16 4.30
N THR A 45 15.82 -3.75 4.21
CA THR A 45 14.67 -4.62 4.47
C THR A 45 14.07 -5.19 3.18
N PHE A 46 14.12 -4.43 2.07
CA PHE A 46 13.39 -4.77 0.85
C PHE A 46 14.24 -4.81 -0.43
N VAL A 47 15.57 -4.99 -0.31
CA VAL A 47 16.50 -5.05 -1.45
C VAL A 47 16.03 -6.02 -2.54
N GLU A 48 15.64 -7.23 -2.15
CA GLU A 48 15.16 -8.23 -3.12
C GLU A 48 13.91 -7.76 -3.85
N ARG A 49 12.99 -7.07 -3.16
CA ARG A 49 11.75 -6.55 -3.78
C ARG A 49 12.04 -5.39 -4.72
N LYS A 50 12.97 -4.52 -4.36
CA LYS A 50 13.46 -3.45 -5.23
C LYS A 50 14.06 -4.03 -6.52
N ASN A 51 14.92 -5.04 -6.40
CA ASN A 51 15.51 -5.72 -7.56
C ASN A 51 14.46 -6.35 -8.49
N GLU A 52 13.32 -6.81 -7.98
CA GLU A 52 12.22 -7.28 -8.85
C GLU A 52 11.48 -6.13 -9.54
N VAL A 53 11.33 -4.98 -8.88
CA VAL A 53 10.75 -3.78 -9.50
C VAL A 53 11.61 -3.29 -10.67
N ASP A 54 12.94 -3.35 -10.52
CA ASP A 54 13.89 -2.96 -11.58
C ASP A 54 13.81 -3.85 -12.84
N LYS A 55 13.18 -5.03 -12.75
CA LYS A 55 12.96 -5.92 -13.91
C LYS A 55 11.72 -5.55 -14.71
N LEU A 56 10.90 -4.60 -14.24
CA LEU A 56 9.73 -4.15 -14.98
C LEU A 56 10.14 -3.55 -16.33
N PRO A 57 9.33 -3.76 -17.39
CA PRO A 57 9.55 -3.06 -18.65
C PRO A 57 9.46 -1.55 -18.43
N TYR A 58 10.19 -0.77 -19.23
CA TYR A 58 10.31 0.68 -19.04
C TYR A 58 8.97 1.40 -18.88
N MET A 59 7.92 0.98 -19.59
CA MET A 59 6.60 1.60 -19.54
C MET A 59 5.85 1.41 -18.20
N LEU A 60 6.31 0.49 -17.35
CA LEU A 60 5.74 0.19 -16.03
C LEU A 60 6.71 0.54 -14.88
N SER A 61 7.95 0.89 -15.20
CA SER A 61 8.96 1.23 -14.19
C SER A 61 8.73 2.65 -13.66
N PRO A 62 8.81 2.89 -12.33
CA PRO A 62 8.65 4.23 -11.73
C PRO A 62 9.60 5.30 -12.29
N ASN A 63 10.77 4.89 -12.80
CA ASN A 63 11.78 5.75 -13.42
C ASN A 63 12.11 5.32 -14.86
N GLY A 64 11.10 4.78 -15.56
CA GLY A 64 11.23 4.29 -16.92
C GLY A 64 11.70 5.37 -17.90
N LYS A 65 12.49 4.98 -18.91
CA LYS A 65 12.98 5.90 -19.95
C LYS A 65 11.79 6.58 -20.66
N GLY A 66 11.80 7.91 -20.66
CA GLY A 66 10.78 8.73 -21.33
C GLY A 66 9.56 9.07 -20.46
N ASP A 67 9.53 8.65 -19.20
CA ASP A 67 8.51 9.10 -18.25
C ASP A 67 8.69 10.61 -17.94
N LEU A 68 7.58 11.34 -17.90
CA LEU A 68 7.52 12.77 -17.59
C LEU A 68 8.08 13.07 -16.19
N LEU A 69 7.89 12.15 -15.24
CA LEU A 69 8.34 12.32 -13.85
C LEU A 69 9.87 12.35 -13.71
N ASN A 70 10.62 11.86 -14.70
CA ASN A 70 12.08 11.97 -14.69
C ASN A 70 12.57 13.43 -14.81
N TYR A 71 11.74 14.33 -15.33
CA TYR A 71 12.07 15.75 -15.47
C TYR A 71 11.83 16.56 -14.19
N ALA A 72 11.27 15.97 -13.14
CA ALA A 72 11.07 16.63 -11.85
C ALA A 72 12.40 16.99 -11.16
N GLY A 73 13.48 16.25 -11.44
CA GLY A 73 14.79 16.47 -10.83
C GLY A 73 14.89 16.02 -9.36
N GLU A 74 13.84 15.41 -8.83
CA GLU A 74 13.76 14.92 -7.45
C GLU A 74 12.95 13.62 -7.35
N ASN A 75 13.12 12.90 -6.25
CA ASN A 75 12.26 11.76 -5.93
C ASN A 75 10.93 12.28 -5.34
N ILE A 76 9.82 11.91 -5.96
CA ILE A 76 8.47 12.18 -5.50
C ILE A 76 7.86 10.86 -5.04
N ALA A 77 7.80 10.68 -3.72
CA ALA A 77 7.36 9.45 -3.06
C ALA A 77 6.03 8.93 -3.64
N GLY A 78 6.04 7.68 -4.11
CA GLY A 78 4.88 7.02 -4.69
C GLY A 78 4.47 7.43 -6.10
N LEU A 79 5.24 8.32 -6.75
CA LEU A 79 5.05 8.63 -8.17
C LEU A 79 6.19 8.08 -9.02
N ASN A 80 7.42 8.57 -8.81
CA ASN A 80 8.61 8.06 -9.50
C ASN A 80 9.44 7.11 -8.63
N SER A 81 8.83 6.62 -7.55
CA SER A 81 9.35 5.60 -6.66
C SER A 81 8.24 4.65 -6.24
N ALA A 82 8.61 3.40 -5.97
CA ALA A 82 7.64 2.34 -5.73
C ALA A 82 7.15 2.34 -4.27
N GLN A 83 5.83 2.22 -4.08
CA GLN A 83 5.23 2.03 -2.76
C GLN A 83 4.74 0.60 -2.54
N LEU A 84 4.96 0.09 -1.34
CA LEU A 84 4.45 -1.19 -0.86
C LEU A 84 3.24 -0.99 0.06
N TYR A 85 2.28 -1.92 -0.06
CA TYR A 85 1.08 -1.98 0.75
C TYR A 85 0.98 -3.38 1.36
N VAL A 86 0.83 -3.45 2.69
CA VAL A 86 0.65 -4.72 3.41
C VAL A 86 -0.78 -4.78 3.94
N LYS A 87 -1.54 -5.76 3.44
CA LYS A 87 -3.00 -5.84 3.57
C LYS A 87 -3.43 -7.04 4.38
N VAL A 88 -4.54 -6.87 5.09
CA VAL A 88 -5.37 -7.97 5.63
C VAL A 88 -6.74 -7.93 4.94
N PRO A 89 -7.53 -9.01 4.99
CA PRO A 89 -8.89 -8.98 4.46
C PRO A 89 -9.69 -7.80 5.01
N GLY A 90 -10.29 -7.01 4.12
CA GLY A 90 -11.03 -5.80 4.47
C GLY A 90 -10.21 -4.50 4.41
N SER A 91 -8.89 -4.55 4.19
CA SER A 91 -8.11 -3.33 3.89
C SER A 91 -8.67 -2.63 2.66
N ARG A 92 -8.86 -1.31 2.74
CA ARG A 92 -9.46 -0.49 1.68
C ARG A 92 -8.64 0.76 1.43
N THR A 93 -8.31 1.00 0.17
CA THR A 93 -8.00 2.34 -0.33
C THR A 93 -9.32 2.95 -0.80
N SER A 94 -9.67 4.13 -0.28
CA SER A 94 -10.88 4.84 -0.69
C SER A 94 -10.82 5.21 -2.17
N ILE A 95 -11.97 5.50 -2.79
CA ILE A 95 -12.01 5.96 -4.17
C ILE A 95 -11.32 7.34 -4.26
N HIS A 96 -10.34 7.47 -5.16
CA HIS A 96 -9.67 8.74 -5.49
C HIS A 96 -9.15 8.71 -6.94
N PRO A 97 -9.00 9.86 -7.61
CA PRO A 97 -8.11 9.96 -8.77
C PRO A 97 -6.65 9.94 -8.32
N GLU A 98 -5.74 9.53 -9.20
CA GLU A 98 -4.31 9.63 -8.95
C GLU A 98 -3.84 11.09 -8.92
N ASN A 99 -2.71 11.35 -8.25
CA ASN A 99 -2.12 12.69 -8.18
C ASN A 99 -1.84 13.21 -9.60
N SER A 100 -2.28 14.43 -9.87
CA SER A 100 -2.14 15.08 -11.20
C SER A 100 -2.76 14.27 -12.36
N ALA A 101 -3.69 13.35 -12.07
CA ALA A 101 -4.31 12.45 -13.05
C ALA A 101 -3.30 11.60 -13.86
N LEU A 102 -2.14 11.29 -13.25
CA LEU A 102 -1.16 10.38 -13.83
C LEU A 102 -1.69 8.94 -13.86
N ALA A 103 -1.14 8.12 -14.76
CA ALA A 103 -1.44 6.70 -14.76
C ALA A 103 -0.78 6.01 -13.56
N SER A 104 -1.42 4.98 -13.00
CA SER A 104 -0.84 4.15 -11.94
C SER A 104 -0.70 2.69 -12.37
N PHE A 105 0.36 2.06 -11.90
CA PHE A 105 0.59 0.62 -12.03
C PHE A 105 0.56 -0.04 -10.65
N ASN A 106 -0.22 -1.10 -10.49
CA ASN A 106 -0.32 -1.83 -9.23
C ASN A 106 -0.23 -3.34 -9.47
N HIS A 107 0.79 -3.97 -8.89
CA HIS A 107 1.03 -5.40 -8.95
C HIS A 107 0.64 -6.08 -7.62
N ASN A 108 -0.27 -7.05 -7.67
CA ASN A 108 -0.62 -7.85 -6.49
C ASN A 108 0.34 -9.02 -6.35
N ILE A 109 1.15 -9.00 -5.30
CA ILE A 109 2.12 -10.06 -4.99
C ILE A 109 1.42 -11.32 -4.42
N GLY A 110 0.21 -11.19 -3.88
CA GLY A 110 -0.55 -12.30 -3.30
C GLY A 110 -0.14 -12.67 -1.87
N PRO A 111 -0.61 -13.84 -1.35
CA PRO A 111 -1.41 -14.85 -2.05
C PRO A 111 -2.90 -14.51 -2.17
N GLY A 112 -3.40 -13.53 -1.42
CA GLY A 112 -4.81 -13.13 -1.48
C GLY A 112 -5.11 -12.23 -2.67
N ASP A 113 -6.40 -12.15 -3.03
CA ASP A 113 -6.88 -11.30 -4.11
C ASP A 113 -7.13 -9.86 -3.69
N CYS A 114 -7.08 -8.96 -4.66
CA CYS A 114 -7.55 -7.59 -4.55
C CYS A 114 -8.72 -7.37 -5.50
N VAL A 115 -9.82 -6.79 -5.02
CA VAL A 115 -10.92 -6.33 -5.86
C VAL A 115 -10.73 -4.85 -6.17
N ARG A 116 -10.79 -4.49 -7.46
CA ARG A 116 -10.70 -3.10 -7.92
C ARG A 116 -12.04 -2.66 -8.53
N TYR A 117 -12.41 -1.41 -8.25
CA TYR A 117 -13.57 -0.75 -8.83
C TYR A 117 -13.07 0.50 -9.56
N CYS A 118 -13.44 0.65 -10.84
CA CYS A 118 -12.95 1.74 -11.70
C CYS A 118 -14.13 2.48 -12.33
N VAL A 119 -14.02 3.81 -12.42
CA VAL A 119 -14.98 4.69 -13.09
C VAL A 119 -14.21 5.55 -14.09
N PRO A 120 -14.65 5.63 -15.37
CA PRO A 120 -13.99 6.50 -16.35
C PRO A 120 -14.01 7.97 -15.92
N LEU A 121 -12.87 8.65 -16.09
CA LEU A 121 -12.80 10.11 -16.04
C LEU A 121 -13.61 10.68 -17.23
N LYS A 122 -14.40 11.72 -16.97
CA LYS A 122 -15.18 12.44 -17.99
C LYS A 122 -14.36 13.57 -18.61
#